data_AF-A0A1V3X062-F1
#
_entry.id   AF-A0A1V3X062-F1
#
_cell.length_a   1.000
_cell.length_b   1.000
_cell.length_c   1.000
_cell.angle_alpha   90.00
_cell.angle_beta   90.00
_cell.angle_gamma   90.00
#
_symmetry.space_group_name_H-M   'P 1'
#
loop_
_entity.id
_entity.type
_entity.pdbx_description
1 polymer ?
#
loop_
_entity_poly.entity_id
_entity_poly.type
_entity_poly.pdbx_seq_one_letter_code
_entity_poly.pdbx_strand_id
1 'polypeptide(L)'
;MSRMSWRSMIRDGLAMRHGKELTWSQVVMAANTPMLLKAGLVDGNTEAGVLASGQVAGILDDLPSCAELIETIVRDAVARLRAASALVAD
;
A
#
# COMPACT_ATOMS: atom_id res chain seq x y z
N MET A 1 12.48 0.09 -20.15
CA MET A 1 11.78 1.36 -20.48
C MET A 1 10.29 1.10 -20.43
N SER A 2 9.55 1.84 -19.58
CA SER A 2 8.14 1.55 -19.27
C SER A 2 7.28 1.46 -20.54
N ARG A 3 6.41 0.45 -20.65
CA ARG A 3 5.40 0.33 -21.73
C ARG A 3 4.22 1.31 -21.52
N MET A 4 4.49 2.48 -20.96
CA MET A 4 3.44 3.47 -20.73
C MET A 4 3.12 4.21 -22.02
N SER A 5 1.85 4.24 -22.39
CA SER A 5 1.41 5.07 -23.51
C SER A 5 1.50 6.55 -23.14
N TRP A 6 1.89 7.39 -24.10
CA TRP A 6 1.88 8.86 -23.96
C TRP A 6 0.54 9.42 -23.46
N ARG A 7 -0.57 8.77 -23.85
CA ARG A 7 -1.92 9.12 -23.38
C ARG A 7 -2.10 8.89 -21.87
N SER A 8 -1.54 7.80 -21.33
CA SER A 8 -1.59 7.52 -19.88
C SER A 8 -0.76 8.53 -19.09
N MET A 9 0.41 8.92 -19.61
CA MET A 9 1.28 9.90 -18.97
C MET A 9 0.61 11.28 -18.84
N ILE A 10 -0.08 11.73 -19.89
CA ILE A 10 -0.83 12.99 -19.86
C ILE A 10 -2.00 12.93 -18.86
N ARG A 11 -2.75 11.83 -18.85
CA ARG A 11 -3.87 11.63 -17.92
C ARG A 11 -3.41 11.62 -16.47
N ASP A 12 -2.35 10.87 -16.17
CA ASP A 12 -1.79 10.75 -14.84
C ASP A 12 -1.22 12.12 -14.37
N GLY A 13 -0.55 12.87 -15.25
CA GLY A 13 -0.08 14.23 -14.96
C GLY A 13 -1.20 15.25 -14.68
N LEU A 14 -2.33 15.15 -15.39
CA LEU A 14 -3.52 15.97 -15.12
C LEU A 14 -4.16 15.63 -13.76
N ALA A 15 -4.27 14.34 -13.43
CA ALA A 15 -4.80 13.87 -12.15
C ALA A 15 -3.93 14.33 -10.97
N MET A 16 -2.60 14.36 -11.14
CA MET A 16 -1.67 14.85 -10.12
C MET A 16 -1.79 16.36 -9.85
N ARG A 17 -2.09 17.14 -10.87
CA ARG A 17 -2.31 18.60 -10.75
C ARG A 17 -3.70 18.92 -10.19
N HIS A 18 -4.67 18.01 -10.32
CA HIS A 18 -6.02 18.21 -9.83
C HIS A 18 -6.05 18.14 -8.29
N GLY A 19 -6.37 19.26 -7.63
CA GLY A 19 -6.49 19.35 -6.17
C GLY A 19 -5.19 19.65 -5.41
N LYS A 20 -4.05 19.85 -6.09
CA LYS A 20 -2.79 20.34 -5.50
C LYS A 20 -2.29 21.51 -6.35
N GLU A 21 -1.95 22.66 -5.76
CA GLU A 21 -1.43 23.85 -6.46
C GLU A 21 0.01 23.64 -7.01
N LEU A 22 0.21 22.57 -7.79
CA LEU A 22 1.51 22.20 -8.35
C LEU A 22 1.70 22.88 -9.71
N THR A 23 2.88 23.46 -9.91
CA THR A 23 3.34 23.91 -11.23
C THR A 23 3.64 22.70 -12.12
N TRP A 24 3.66 22.89 -13.44
CA TRP A 24 4.00 21.80 -14.37
C TRP A 24 5.40 21.21 -14.15
N SER A 25 6.37 22.01 -13.70
CA SER A 25 7.69 21.50 -13.32
C SER A 25 7.63 20.64 -12.04
N GLN A 26 6.79 21.00 -11.07
CA GLN A 26 6.56 20.19 -9.88
C GLN A 26 5.79 18.90 -10.19
N VAL A 27 4.86 18.91 -11.16
CA VAL A 27 4.17 17.68 -11.62
C VAL A 27 5.16 16.70 -12.23
N VAL A 28 6.08 17.17 -13.09
CA VAL A 28 7.12 16.31 -13.68
C VAL A 28 8.05 15.73 -12.60
N MET A 29 8.45 16.55 -11.62
CA MET A 29 9.29 16.10 -10.51
C MET A 29 8.58 15.14 -9.54
N ALA A 30 7.28 15.37 -9.29
CA ALA A 30 6.46 14.59 -8.36
C ALA A 30 5.94 13.28 -8.97
N ALA A 31 6.02 13.12 -10.30
CA ALA A 31 5.50 11.95 -11.01
C ALA A 31 6.15 10.64 -10.54
N ASN A 32 7.39 10.68 -10.06
CA ASN A 32 8.16 9.49 -9.75
C ASN A 32 7.45 8.58 -8.72
N THR A 33 7.02 9.07 -7.57
CA THR A 33 6.49 8.19 -6.50
C THR A 33 5.12 7.57 -6.84
N PRO A 34 4.09 8.31 -7.28
CA PRO A 34 2.80 7.72 -7.65
C PRO A 34 2.91 6.74 -8.83
N MET A 35 3.77 7.04 -9.82
CA MET A 35 3.99 6.16 -10.97
C MET A 35 4.66 4.85 -10.56
N LEU A 36 5.67 4.91 -9.69
CA LEU A 36 6.37 3.72 -9.19
C LEU A 36 5.44 2.84 -8.33
N LEU A 37 4.59 3.44 -7.50
CA LEU A 37 3.58 2.69 -6.72
C LEU A 37 2.55 2.01 -7.62
N LYS A 38 2.04 2.70 -8.65
CA LYS A 38 1.13 2.11 -9.64
C LYS A 38 1.79 0.96 -10.40
N ALA A 39 3.03 1.15 -10.86
CA ALA A 39 3.78 0.12 -11.55
C ALA A 39 3.93 -1.15 -10.70
N GLY A 40 4.20 -1.01 -9.39
CA GLY A 40 4.32 -2.15 -8.48
C GLY A 40 2.98 -2.77 -8.07
N LEU A 41 2.06 -1.97 -7.53
CA LEU A 41 0.84 -2.44 -6.88
C LEU A 41 -0.34 -2.70 -7.82
N VAL A 42 -0.40 -2.02 -8.96
CA VAL A 42 -1.51 -2.15 -9.93
C VAL A 42 -1.06 -2.95 -11.15
N ASP A 43 0.06 -2.57 -11.75
CA ASP A 43 0.55 -3.20 -12.98
C ASP A 43 1.38 -4.48 -12.70
N GLY A 44 1.69 -4.78 -11.43
CA GLY A 44 2.40 -5.98 -11.01
C GLY A 44 3.87 -6.03 -11.42
N ASN A 45 4.48 -4.90 -11.79
CA ASN A 45 5.87 -4.80 -12.19
C ASN A 45 6.78 -4.67 -10.97
N THR A 46 7.29 -5.81 -10.49
CA THR A 46 8.16 -5.89 -9.31
C THR A 46 9.61 -5.44 -9.57
N GLU A 47 10.05 -5.33 -10.83
CA GLU A 47 11.40 -4.88 -11.18
C GLU A 47 11.53 -3.35 -11.20
N ALA A 48 10.49 -2.65 -11.69
CA ALA A 48 10.49 -1.20 -11.85
C ALA A 48 9.55 -0.48 -10.87
N GLY A 49 8.69 -1.21 -10.16
CA GLY A 49 7.71 -0.66 -9.23
C GLY A 49 8.20 -0.62 -7.79
N VAL A 50 7.59 0.26 -7.00
CA VAL A 50 7.78 0.30 -5.54
C VAL A 50 6.60 -0.39 -4.87
N LEU A 51 6.88 -1.36 -4.01
CA LEU A 51 5.91 -2.08 -3.20
C LEU A 51 6.00 -1.57 -1.77
N ALA A 52 5.13 -0.62 -1.40
CA ALA A 52 5.11 -0.10 -0.04
C ALA A 52 4.53 -1.13 0.92
N SER A 53 5.35 -1.66 1.83
CA SER A 53 4.93 -2.63 2.86
C SER A 53 5.63 -2.35 4.19
N GLY A 54 5.01 -2.78 5.29
CA GLY A 54 5.68 -2.84 6.61
C GLY A 54 6.46 -4.13 6.79
N GLN A 55 7.31 -4.19 7.83
CA GLN A 55 8.07 -5.41 8.19
C GLN A 55 7.17 -6.63 8.44
N VAL A 56 5.93 -6.39 8.86
CA VAL A 56 4.91 -7.44 9.05
C VAL A 56 4.70 -8.31 7.82
N ALA A 57 4.92 -7.79 6.61
CA ALA A 57 4.77 -8.58 5.39
C ALA A 57 5.68 -9.82 5.35
N GLY A 58 6.83 -9.80 6.04
CA GLY A 58 7.76 -10.93 6.09
C GLY A 58 7.29 -12.12 6.95
N ILE A 59 6.21 -11.96 7.71
CA ILE A 59 5.62 -13.04 8.52
C ILE A 59 4.25 -13.49 8.01
N LEU A 60 3.74 -12.88 6.94
CA LEU A 60 2.48 -13.29 6.32
C LEU A 60 2.73 -14.47 5.38
N ASP A 61 2.09 -15.60 5.66
CA ASP A 61 2.20 -16.85 4.90
C ASP A 61 0.88 -17.29 4.25
N ASP A 62 -0.22 -16.59 4.53
CA ASP A 62 -1.56 -16.85 4.01
C ASP A 62 -2.21 -15.61 3.36
N LEU A 63 -3.34 -15.83 2.69
CA LEU A 63 -4.14 -14.77 2.06
C LEU A 63 -5.64 -15.02 2.32
N PRO A 64 -6.11 -14.82 3.56
CA PRO A 64 -7.51 -15.03 3.92
C PRO A 64 -8.42 -13.96 3.29
N SER A 65 -9.73 -14.21 3.28
CA SER A 65 -10.70 -13.16 2.97
C SER A 65 -10.66 -12.05 4.03
N CYS A 66 -11.16 -10.86 3.69
CA CYS A 66 -11.26 -9.76 4.64
C CYS A 66 -12.07 -10.13 5.89
N ALA A 67 -13.11 -10.95 5.75
CA ALA A 67 -13.95 -11.39 6.86
C ALA A 67 -13.16 -12.29 7.82
N GLU A 68 -12.51 -13.33 7.30
CA GLU A 68 -11.69 -14.26 8.07
C GLU A 68 -10.53 -13.57 8.78
N LEU A 69 -9.89 -12.60 8.10
CA LEU A 69 -8.81 -11.79 8.66
C LEU A 69 -9.28 -11.01 9.89
N ILE A 70 -10.39 -10.28 9.75
CA ILE A 70 -10.94 -9.45 10.83
C ILE A 70 -11.37 -10.33 12.01
N GLU A 71 -12.10 -11.41 11.74
CA GLU A 71 -12.54 -12.35 12.78
C GLU A 71 -11.35 -12.95 13.53
N THR A 72 -10.28 -13.30 12.81
CA THR A 72 -9.05 -13.85 13.40
C THR A 72 -8.33 -12.82 14.27
N ILE A 73 -8.14 -11.60 13.78
CA ILE A 73 -7.50 -10.52 14.56
C ILE A 73 -8.26 -10.27 15.86
N VAL A 74 -9.59 -10.17 15.81
CA VAL A 74 -10.43 -9.90 16.99
C VAL A 74 -10.36 -11.06 17.98
N ARG A 75 -10.53 -12.30 17.51
CA ARG A 75 -10.45 -13.50 18.34
C ARG A 75 -9.11 -13.60 19.06
N ASP A 76 -8.03 -13.41 18.32
CA ASP A 76 -6.66 -13.47 18.84
C ASP A 76 -6.40 -12.37 19.88
N ALA A 77 -6.85 -11.14 19.61
CA ALA A 77 -6.72 -10.03 20.54
C ALA A 77 -7.44 -10.33 21.87
N VAL A 78 -8.66 -10.85 21.84
CA VAL A 78 -9.41 -11.26 23.04
C VAL A 78 -8.67 -12.35 23.81
N ALA A 79 -8.13 -13.36 23.11
CA ALA A 79 -7.36 -14.43 23.74
C ALA A 79 -6.10 -13.89 24.43
N ARG A 80 -5.37 -12.98 23.78
CA ARG A 80 -4.15 -12.35 24.30
C ARG A 80 -4.44 -11.45 25.51
N LEU A 81 -5.52 -10.68 25.47
CA LEU A 81 -5.95 -9.86 26.61
C LEU A 81 -6.31 -10.73 27.81
N ARG A 82 -7.09 -11.80 27.63
CA ARG A 82 -7.42 -12.74 28.71
C ARG A 82 -6.18 -13.37 29.32
N ALA A 83 -5.24 -13.81 28.48
CA ALA A 83 -3.97 -14.39 28.94
C ALA A 83 -3.14 -13.36 29.74
N ALA A 84 -3.03 -12.13 29.24
CA ALA A 84 -2.31 -11.06 29.94
C ALA A 84 -2.97 -10.69 31.28
N SER A 85 -4.30 -10.58 31.33
CA SER A 85 -5.03 -10.32 32.57
C SER A 85 -4.84 -11.41 33.61
N ALA A 86 -4.71 -12.68 33.21
CA ALA A 86 -4.46 -13.79 34.13
C ALA A 86 -3.05 -13.76 34.74
N LEU A 87 -2.10 -13.04 34.14
CA LEU A 87 -0.72 -12.89 34.63
C LEU A 87 -0.55 -11.70 35.57
N VAL A 88 -1.55 -10.82 35.65
CA VAL A 88 -1.58 -9.68 36.57
C VAL A 88 -2.57 -10.02 37.69
N ALA A 89 -2.06 -10.65 38.75
CA ALA A 89 -2.76 -10.78 40.02
C ALA A 89 -2.18 -9.74 41.00
N ASP A 90 -3.04 -9.18 41.86
CA ASP A 90 -2.61 -8.44 43.06
C ASP A 90 -1.83 -9.35 44.02
#